data_AF-A0A928UXV7-F1
#
_entry.id   AF-A0A928UXV7-F1
#
_cell.length_a   1.000
_cell.length_b   1.000
_cell.length_c   1.000
_cell.angle_alpha   90.00
_cell.angle_beta   90.00
_cell.angle_gamma   90.00
#
_symmetry.space_group_name_H-M   'P 1'
#
loop_
_entity.id
_entity.type
_entity.pdbx_description
1 polymer ?
#
loop_
_entity_poly.entity_id
_entity_poly.type
_entity_poly.pdbx_seq_one_letter_code
_entity_poly.pdbx_strand_id
1 'polypeptide(L)'
;MPNSSEDARGFVGIAFRIDEQNSKFECFYLRPSNGRADDQVRRNHSLQYISYPEYPWHRLREETPKKYESYSDLEVGKWTKVKIVVENSSAKLYLHGASQPSLIVNDLKHGPALKGSIGLWIGPDTEAHFRNLVVYKQD
;
A
#
# COMPACT_ATOMS: atom_id res chain seq x y z
N MET A 1 -11.71 10.08 -13.22
CA MET A 1 -11.85 11.52 -13.51
C MET A 1 -11.84 11.68 -15.03
N PRO A 2 -12.74 12.47 -15.64
CA PRO A 2 -12.55 12.85 -17.03
C PRO A 2 -11.23 13.64 -17.11
N ASN A 3 -10.26 13.15 -17.90
CA ASN A 3 -8.89 13.68 -18.09
C ASN A 3 -7.76 13.10 -17.21
N SER A 4 -7.95 11.96 -16.53
CA SER A 4 -6.81 11.25 -15.93
C SER A 4 -5.96 10.57 -17.03
N SER A 5 -4.63 10.72 -16.97
CA SER A 5 -3.70 9.99 -17.86
C SER A 5 -3.91 8.46 -17.73
N GLU A 6 -3.52 7.66 -18.74
CA GLU A 6 -3.65 6.18 -18.64
C GLU A 6 -2.93 5.58 -17.42
N ASP A 7 -2.00 6.33 -16.82
CA ASP A 7 -1.22 5.94 -15.64
C ASP A 7 -1.76 6.48 -14.30
N ALA A 8 -2.74 7.39 -14.34
CA ALA A 8 -3.50 7.86 -13.20
C ALA A 8 -4.52 6.79 -12.75
N ARG A 9 -4.02 5.77 -12.05
CA ARG A 9 -4.71 4.48 -11.86
C ARG A 9 -5.44 4.30 -10.53
N GLY A 10 -5.73 5.40 -9.82
CA GLY A 10 -6.47 5.37 -8.55
C GLY A 10 -5.67 4.70 -7.44
N PHE A 11 -4.55 5.31 -7.04
CA PHE A 11 -3.70 4.78 -5.98
C PHE A 11 -4.19 5.25 -4.61
N VAL A 12 -4.57 4.31 -3.75
CA VAL A 12 -5.11 4.61 -2.42
C VAL A 12 -4.42 3.75 -1.38
N GLY A 13 -3.94 4.34 -0.29
CA GLY A 13 -3.14 3.62 0.68
C GLY A 13 -3.11 4.26 2.06
N ILE A 14 -2.33 3.63 2.92
CA ILE A 14 -2.04 4.10 4.27
C ILE A 14 -0.53 4.17 4.41
N ALA A 15 -0.02 5.38 4.67
CA ALA A 15 1.34 5.60 5.08
C ALA A 15 1.45 5.43 6.60
N PHE A 16 2.56 4.85 7.05
CA PHE A 16 2.84 4.59 8.46
C PHE A 16 4.31 4.84 8.76
N ARG A 17 4.62 5.08 10.04
CA ARG A 17 5.96 5.50 10.49
C ARG A 17 6.44 6.75 9.77
N ILE A 18 5.52 7.70 9.55
CA ILE A 18 5.86 9.00 8.98
C ILE A 18 6.70 9.75 10.01
N ASP A 19 7.92 10.09 9.65
CA ASP A 19 8.79 10.90 10.51
C ASP A 19 8.25 12.33 10.70
N GLU A 20 8.79 13.03 11.69
CA GLU A 20 8.33 14.38 12.05
C GLU A 20 8.48 15.39 10.91
N GLN A 21 9.44 15.16 10.00
CA GLN A 21 9.70 16.02 8.86
C GLN A 21 8.87 15.64 7.61
N ASN A 22 8.04 14.60 7.69
CA ASN A 22 7.32 14.00 6.55
C ASN A 22 8.24 13.65 5.36
N SER A 23 9.50 13.33 5.66
CA SER A 23 10.55 13.04 4.68
C SER A 23 10.76 11.53 4.49
N LYS A 24 10.31 10.71 5.45
CA LYS A 24 10.45 9.25 5.45
C LYS A 24 9.17 8.60 5.94
N PHE A 25 8.71 7.60 5.20
CA PHE A 25 7.57 6.78 5.61
C PHE A 25 7.59 5.44 4.88
N GLU A 26 6.84 4.50 5.44
CA GLU A 26 6.46 3.26 4.78
C GLU A 26 5.02 3.36 4.29
N CYS A 27 4.66 2.72 3.18
CA CYS A 27 3.30 2.77 2.66
C CYS A 27 2.88 1.45 2.04
N PHE A 28 1.67 1.01 2.39
CA PHE A 28 0.92 0.06 1.58
C PHE A 28 -0.14 0.83 0.80
N TYR A 29 -0.19 0.60 -0.51
CA TYR A 29 -1.25 1.13 -1.35
C TYR A 29 -1.85 0.08 -2.28
N LEU A 30 -3.10 0.33 -2.63
CA LEU A 30 -3.95 -0.48 -3.48
C LEU A 30 -4.09 0.19 -4.85
N ARG A 31 -4.30 -0.63 -5.87
CA ARG A 31 -4.60 -0.23 -7.24
C ARG A 31 -5.88 -0.93 -7.69
N PRO A 32 -7.07 -0.41 -7.34
CA PRO A 32 -8.32 -1.10 -7.65
C PRO A 32 -8.54 -1.37 -9.14
N SER A 33 -8.07 -0.46 -9.99
CA SER A 33 -8.11 -0.63 -11.46
C SER A 33 -7.25 -1.80 -11.98
N ASN A 34 -6.37 -2.38 -11.16
CA ASN A 34 -5.58 -3.55 -11.51
C ASN A 34 -6.27 -4.86 -11.11
N GLY A 35 -7.13 -4.86 -10.09
CA GLY A 35 -7.68 -6.09 -9.50
C GLY A 35 -8.42 -6.99 -10.48
N ARG A 36 -9.05 -6.41 -11.50
CA ARG A 36 -9.81 -7.13 -12.55
C ARG A 36 -9.37 -6.77 -13.97
N ALA A 37 -8.10 -6.41 -14.16
CA ALA A 37 -7.58 -6.11 -15.49
C ALA A 37 -7.39 -7.40 -16.33
N ASP A 38 -7.60 -7.33 -17.64
CA ASP A 38 -7.36 -8.44 -18.58
C ASP A 38 -5.88 -8.63 -18.96
N ASP A 39 -4.96 -8.28 -18.04
CA ASP A 39 -3.52 -8.49 -18.19
C ASP A 39 -2.96 -9.11 -16.90
N GLN A 40 -2.46 -10.34 -16.99
CA GLN A 40 -2.07 -11.11 -15.80
C GLN A 40 -0.96 -10.42 -14.99
N VAL A 41 -0.02 -9.77 -15.66
CA VAL A 41 1.06 -9.04 -15.00
C VAL A 41 0.49 -7.88 -14.20
N ARG A 42 -0.37 -7.06 -14.80
CA ARG A 42 -1.02 -5.93 -14.16
C ARG A 42 -1.84 -6.34 -12.94
N ARG A 43 -2.64 -7.40 -12.99
CA ARG A 43 -3.43 -7.85 -11.81
C ARG A 43 -2.54 -8.31 -10.67
N ASN A 44 -1.37 -8.89 -10.95
CA ASN A 44 -0.38 -9.23 -9.91
C ASN A 44 0.20 -7.99 -9.20
N HIS A 45 -0.06 -6.78 -9.71
CA HIS A 45 0.36 -5.51 -9.14
C HIS A 45 -0.82 -4.72 -8.56
N SER A 46 -1.80 -5.40 -7.97
CA SER A 46 -2.96 -4.75 -7.33
C SER A 46 -2.66 -4.21 -5.94
N LEU A 47 -1.69 -4.81 -5.24
CA LEU A 47 -1.17 -4.40 -3.94
C LEU A 47 0.29 -4.03 -4.10
N GLN A 48 0.73 -3.00 -3.38
CA GLN A 48 2.12 -2.55 -3.40
C GLN A 48 2.55 -2.06 -2.02
N TYR A 49 3.78 -2.41 -1.64
CA TYR A 49 4.57 -1.76 -0.60
C TYR A 49 5.63 -0.85 -1.21
N ILE A 50 5.88 0.30 -0.59
CA ILE A 50 7.02 1.19 -0.86
C ILE A 50 7.61 1.72 0.46
N SER A 51 8.89 2.13 0.40
CA SER A 51 9.53 2.92 1.45
C SER A 51 10.05 4.21 0.86
N TYR A 52 9.46 5.34 1.22
CA TYR A 52 9.84 6.64 0.70
C TYR A 52 11.04 7.21 1.47
N PRO A 53 12.02 7.85 0.80
CA PRO A 53 12.10 8.05 -0.66
C PRO A 53 12.88 6.97 -1.41
N GLU A 54 13.69 6.17 -0.70
CA GLU A 54 14.77 5.38 -1.32
C GLU A 54 14.30 4.12 -2.05
N TYR A 55 13.13 3.58 -1.68
CA TYR A 55 12.59 2.34 -2.26
C TYR A 55 11.19 2.57 -2.87
N PRO A 56 11.13 3.33 -3.98
CA PRO A 56 9.91 3.46 -4.77
C PRO A 56 9.58 2.16 -5.50
N TRP A 57 8.34 2.04 -5.99
CA TRP A 57 7.83 0.81 -6.59
C TRP A 57 8.68 0.29 -7.76
N HIS A 58 9.25 1.17 -8.59
CA HIS A 58 9.99 0.78 -9.79
C HIS A 58 11.29 0.09 -9.42
N ARG A 59 12.05 0.68 -8.50
CA ARG A 59 13.26 0.10 -7.93
C ARG A 59 12.97 -1.26 -7.28
N LEU A 60 11.93 -1.32 -6.44
CA LEU A 60 11.55 -2.56 -5.76
C LEU A 60 11.19 -3.68 -6.75
N ARG A 61 10.49 -3.37 -7.84
CA ARG A 61 10.14 -4.34 -8.87
C ARG A 61 11.36 -4.81 -9.66
N GLU A 62 12.28 -3.89 -9.96
CA GLU A 62 13.51 -4.20 -10.69
C GLU A 62 14.49 -5.05 -9.86
N GLU A 63 14.80 -4.62 -8.63
CA GLU A 63 15.79 -5.28 -7.79
C GLU A 63 15.25 -6.57 -7.14
N THR A 64 13.95 -6.63 -6.86
CA THR A 64 13.31 -7.70 -6.08
C THR A 64 11.92 -8.05 -6.63
N PRO A 65 11.86 -8.56 -7.87
CA PRO A 65 10.59 -8.77 -8.57
C PRO A 65 9.62 -9.62 -7.75
N LYS A 66 8.34 -9.23 -7.76
CA LYS A 66 7.21 -9.94 -7.11
C LYS A 66 7.26 -9.98 -5.57
N LYS A 67 8.27 -9.41 -4.90
CA LYS A 67 8.41 -9.50 -3.44
C LYS A 67 7.49 -8.52 -2.69
N TYR A 68 7.36 -7.30 -3.20
CA TYR A 68 6.67 -6.20 -2.51
C TYR A 68 5.34 -5.82 -3.17
N GLU A 69 4.78 -6.74 -3.94
CA GLU A 69 3.57 -6.55 -4.72
C GLU A 69 2.84 -7.89 -4.82
N SER A 70 1.51 -7.83 -4.85
CA SER A 70 0.70 -9.04 -4.96
C SER A 70 -0.68 -8.77 -5.57
N TYR A 71 -1.35 -9.87 -5.90
CA TYR A 71 -2.73 -9.88 -6.33
C TYR A 71 -3.70 -9.87 -5.13
N SER A 72 -4.76 -9.09 -5.24
CA SER A 72 -6.03 -9.21 -4.54
C SER A 72 -7.13 -8.80 -5.49
N ASP A 73 -8.31 -9.42 -5.38
CA ASP A 73 -9.50 -8.92 -6.06
C ASP A 73 -9.85 -7.54 -5.50
N LEU A 74 -9.99 -6.57 -6.39
CA LEU A 74 -10.31 -5.18 -6.08
C LEU A 74 -11.17 -4.61 -7.21
N GLU A 75 -12.07 -3.70 -6.85
CA GLU A 75 -12.97 -3.04 -7.79
C GLU A 75 -12.91 -1.52 -7.58
N VAL A 76 -12.90 -0.79 -8.69
CA VAL A 76 -13.00 0.68 -8.65
C VAL A 76 -14.36 1.09 -8.06
N GLY A 77 -14.36 2.06 -7.16
CA GLY A 77 -15.58 2.58 -6.54
C GLY A 77 -16.22 1.67 -5.49
N LYS A 78 -15.57 0.56 -5.11
CA LYS A 78 -16.04 -0.33 -4.03
C LYS A 78 -15.21 -0.15 -2.77
N TRP A 79 -15.88 -0.22 -1.62
CA TRP A 79 -15.20 -0.24 -0.32
C TRP A 79 -14.36 -1.50 -0.17
N THR A 80 -13.09 -1.33 0.19
CA THR A 80 -12.19 -2.43 0.56
C THR A 80 -11.86 -2.30 2.03
N LYS A 81 -12.14 -3.35 2.82
CA LYS A 81 -11.75 -3.38 4.23
C LYS A 81 -10.25 -3.67 4.35
N VAL A 82 -9.52 -2.74 4.95
CA VAL A 82 -8.05 -2.83 5.11
C VAL A 82 -7.71 -3.00 6.59
N LYS A 83 -6.75 -3.88 6.88
CA LYS A 83 -6.05 -3.94 8.17
C LYS A 83 -4.56 -4.04 7.89
N ILE A 84 -3.76 -3.24 8.58
CA ILE A 84 -2.30 -3.29 8.54
C ILE A 84 -1.82 -3.60 9.95
N VAL A 85 -0.93 -4.58 10.09
CA VAL A 85 -0.25 -4.92 11.33
C VAL A 85 1.23 -4.62 11.14
N VAL A 86 1.83 -3.85 12.04
CA VAL A 86 3.23 -3.42 11.94
C VAL A 86 3.95 -3.80 13.22
N GLU A 87 4.96 -4.65 13.11
CA GLU A 87 5.72 -5.20 14.23
C GLU A 87 7.22 -5.14 13.92
N ASN A 88 8.00 -4.36 14.68
CA ASN A 88 9.46 -4.23 14.48
C ASN A 88 9.85 -3.93 13.02
N SER A 89 10.42 -4.87 12.28
CA SER A 89 10.78 -4.68 10.86
C SER A 89 9.82 -5.39 9.90
N SER A 90 8.67 -5.87 10.37
CA SER A 90 7.66 -6.53 9.57
C SER A 90 6.37 -5.72 9.49
N ALA A 91 5.70 -5.81 8.34
CA ALA A 91 4.32 -5.39 8.22
C ALA A 91 3.50 -6.38 7.38
N LYS A 92 2.24 -6.55 7.75
CA LYS A 92 1.29 -7.44 7.09
C LYS A 92 0.03 -6.67 6.70
N LEU A 93 -0.32 -6.71 5.43
CA LEU A 93 -1.54 -6.15 4.87
C LEU A 93 -2.59 -7.25 4.76
N TYR A 94 -3.79 -6.99 5.30
CA TYR A 94 -4.96 -7.87 5.21
C TYR A 94 -6.09 -7.11 4.52
N LEU A 95 -6.73 -7.77 3.57
CA LEU A 95 -7.89 -7.22 2.84
C LEU A 95 -9.13 -8.05 3.07
N HIS A 96 -10.30 -7.43 2.85
CA HIS A 96 -11.62 -8.09 2.85
C HIS A 96 -11.97 -8.83 4.16
N GLY A 97 -11.30 -8.49 5.26
CA GLY A 97 -11.46 -9.19 6.54
C GLY A 97 -10.86 -10.60 6.58
N ALA A 98 -9.96 -10.94 5.65
CA ALA A 98 -9.27 -12.22 5.62
C ALA A 98 -8.43 -12.46 6.89
N SER A 99 -8.36 -13.73 7.32
CA SER A 99 -7.49 -14.16 8.42
C SER A 99 -6.01 -14.27 8.03
N GLN A 100 -5.73 -14.44 6.73
CA GLN A 100 -4.39 -14.49 6.16
C GLN A 100 -4.03 -13.16 5.49
N PRO A 101 -2.75 -12.74 5.57
CA PRO A 101 -2.31 -11.51 4.93
C PRO A 101 -2.28 -11.64 3.41
N SER A 102 -2.71 -10.58 2.72
CA SER A 102 -2.65 -10.45 1.26
C SER A 102 -1.26 -10.00 0.77
N LEU A 103 -0.48 -9.34 1.63
CA LEU A 103 0.91 -8.99 1.38
C LEU A 103 1.70 -8.97 2.70
N ILE A 104 2.89 -9.57 2.70
CA ILE A 104 3.79 -9.62 3.86
C ILE A 104 5.11 -8.96 3.47
N VAL A 105 5.57 -8.04 4.30
CA VAL A 105 6.90 -7.44 4.23
C VAL A 105 7.63 -7.80 5.51
N ASN A 106 8.77 -8.48 5.39
CA ASN A 106 9.57 -8.92 6.55
C ASN A 106 10.78 -8.01 6.82
N ASP A 107 11.02 -7.05 5.94
CA ASP A 107 12.20 -6.19 5.91
C ASP A 107 11.82 -4.75 5.54
N LEU A 108 11.00 -4.12 6.39
CA LEU A 108 10.71 -2.68 6.33
C LEU A 108 12.02 -1.89 6.25
N LYS A 109 12.11 -0.98 5.27
CA LYS A 109 13.40 -0.43 4.83
C LYS A 109 13.97 0.61 5.78
N HIS A 110 13.11 1.34 6.50
CA HIS A 110 13.56 2.27 7.55
C HIS A 110 13.93 1.60 8.88
N GLY A 111 13.85 0.26 8.96
CA GLY A 111 14.19 -0.50 10.15
C GLY A 111 13.20 -0.35 11.32
N PRO A 112 13.49 -0.98 12.47
CA PRO A 112 12.56 -1.07 13.61
C PRO A 112 12.56 0.19 14.49
N ALA A 113 13.56 1.05 14.34
CA ALA A 113 13.71 2.27 15.13
C ALA A 113 12.75 3.39 14.67
N LEU A 114 12.40 3.41 13.37
CA LEU A 114 11.49 4.43 12.86
C LEU A 114 10.08 4.20 13.41
N LYS A 115 9.58 5.23 14.09
CA LYS A 115 8.23 5.33 14.64
C LYS A 115 7.72 6.72 14.29
N GLY A 116 6.40 6.86 14.18
CA GLY A 116 5.83 8.15 13.86
C GLY A 116 4.36 8.04 13.49
N SER A 117 3.89 9.04 12.75
CA SER A 117 2.49 9.23 12.44
C SER A 117 1.97 8.22 11.41
N ILE A 118 0.64 8.17 11.30
CA ILE A 118 -0.09 7.45 10.26
C ILE A 118 -0.74 8.50 9.36
N GLY A 119 -0.73 8.27 8.05
CA GLY A 119 -1.27 9.17 7.05
C GLY A 119 -2.18 8.44 6.06
N LEU A 120 -3.23 9.14 5.63
CA LEU A 120 -4.01 8.74 4.47
C LEU A 120 -3.19 9.10 3.22
N TRP A 121 -2.91 8.11 2.39
CA TRP A 121 -2.04 8.30 1.22
C TRP A 121 -2.84 8.12 -0.06
N ILE A 122 -2.69 9.06 -0.98
CA ILE A 122 -3.21 8.97 -2.35
C ILE A 122 -2.08 9.25 -3.32
N GLY A 123 -2.07 8.53 -4.44
CA GLY A 123 -1.17 8.85 -5.53
C GLY A 123 -1.71 9.98 -6.40
N PRO A 124 -0.93 10.39 -7.41
CA PRO A 124 -1.34 11.40 -8.38
C PRO A 124 -2.71 11.07 -9.00
N ASP A 125 -3.48 12.13 -9.29
CA ASP A 125 -4.75 12.07 -10.01
C ASP A 125 -5.79 11.09 -9.42
N THR A 126 -5.70 10.84 -8.11
CA THR A 126 -6.59 9.92 -7.40
C THR A 126 -7.55 10.68 -6.49
N GLU A 127 -8.84 10.41 -6.65
CA GLU A 127 -9.84 10.69 -5.63
C GLU A 127 -10.09 9.40 -4.84
N ALA A 128 -9.98 9.48 -3.52
CA ALA A 128 -10.21 8.35 -2.63
C ALA A 128 -10.97 8.77 -1.39
N HIS A 129 -11.80 7.85 -0.89
CA HIS A 129 -12.57 8.04 0.34
C HIS A 129 -12.08 7.07 1.41
N PHE A 130 -11.93 7.58 2.63
CA PHE A 130 -11.54 6.80 3.80
C PHE A 130 -12.64 6.94 4.85
N ARG A 131 -12.95 5.83 5.54
CA ARG A 131 -13.89 5.84 6.66
C ARG A 131 -13.51 4.79 7.68
N ASN A 132 -13.96 4.98 8.92
CA ASN A 132 -13.78 4.02 10.02
C ASN A 132 -12.30 3.66 10.27
N LEU A 133 -11.40 4.65 10.13
CA LEU A 133 -10.00 4.48 10.52
C LEU A 133 -9.92 4.40 12.04
N VAL A 134 -9.40 3.29 12.54
CA VAL A 134 -9.07 3.15 13.96
C VAL A 134 -7.67 2.59 14.09
N VAL A 135 -6.92 3.14 15.06
CA VAL A 135 -5.53 2.79 15.32
C VAL A 135 -5.45 2.33 16.76
N TYR A 136 -4.82 1.18 16.96
CA TYR A 136 -4.55 0.62 18.28
C TYR A 136 -3.07 0.30 18.37
N LYS A 137 -2.50 0.50 19.55
CA LYS A 137 -1.17 -0.02 19.84
C LYS A 137 -1.28 -1.53 19.98
N GLN A 138 -0.34 -2.25 19.40
CA GLN A 138 -0.20 -3.68 19.64
C GLN A 138 0.60 -3.85 20.93
N ASP A 139 0.04 -4.62 21.88
CA ASP A 139 0.67 -4.96 23.16
C ASP A 139 1.88 -5.88 22.99
#